data_AF-A0A5D2Y2Z1-F1
#
_entry.id   AF-A0A5D2Y2Z1-F1
#
_cell.length_a   1.000
_cell.length_b   1.000
_cell.length_c   1.000
_cell.angle_alpha   90.00
_cell.angle_beta   90.00
_cell.angle_gamma   90.00
#
_symmetry.space_group_name_H-M   'P 1'
#
loop_
_entity.id
_entity.type
_entity.pdbx_description
1 polymer ?
#
loop_
_entity_poly.entity_id
_entity_poly.type
_entity_poly.pdbx_seq_one_letter_code
_entity_poly.pdbx_strand_id
1 'polypeptide(L)'
;MTIFVEGTRLTADKLVEAQSFASSKGYPIPKNVLIPKTKGIVTAVQSLRSFVPAIYDVTIAIPKHQPFFPTLLTFLKMQPCKVVVRIKRYSTNDLPESDQGIAQWCRNRFIAKDELLENFAATGTFDEEEITEFRRSTKSLIVTLIFAGIFLVGGWIFLKRLSSGWQYPTLATIIGSVAIVVHIFIEFTKMPPPKIKATQICTQ
;
A
#
# COMPACT_ATOMS: atom_id res chain seq x y z
N MET A 1 2.48 4.06 11.46
CA MET A 1 1.88 5.36 11.12
C MET A 1 2.09 5.60 9.63
N THR A 2 1.07 6.06 8.90
CA THR A 2 1.16 6.43 7.48
C THR A 2 0.82 7.91 7.34
N ILE A 3 1.61 8.66 6.58
CA ILE A 3 1.45 10.11 6.41
C ILE A 3 1.41 10.43 4.92
N PHE A 4 0.34 11.06 4.47
CA PHE A 4 0.21 11.59 3.12
C PHE A 4 0.54 13.07 3.12
N VAL A 5 1.82 13.40 2.92
CA VAL A 5 2.27 14.80 2.97
C VAL A 5 1.71 15.66 1.84
N GLU A 6 1.27 15.08 0.72
CA GLU A 6 0.53 15.79 -0.33
C GLU A 6 -0.84 16.31 0.16
N GLY A 7 -1.42 15.64 1.15
CA GLY A 7 -2.70 15.98 1.78
C GLY A 7 -3.93 15.66 0.93
N THR A 8 -3.82 15.49 -0.39
CA THR A 8 -4.93 15.12 -1.26
C THR A 8 -4.48 14.30 -2.47
N ARG A 9 -5.43 13.71 -3.20
CA ARG A 9 -5.15 13.05 -4.48
C ARG A 9 -4.71 14.05 -5.54
N LEU A 10 -3.72 13.66 -6.35
CA LEU A 10 -3.32 14.37 -7.55
C LEU A 10 -4.46 14.42 -8.56
N THR A 11 -4.81 15.63 -8.99
CA THR A 11 -5.72 15.91 -10.11
C THR A 11 -5.10 17.00 -10.99
N ALA A 12 -5.49 17.10 -12.25
CA ALA A 12 -4.94 18.09 -13.19
C ALA A 12 -5.06 19.53 -12.64
N ASP A 13 -6.23 19.89 -12.10
CA ASP A 13 -6.47 21.23 -11.54
C ASP A 13 -5.54 21.54 -10.37
N LYS A 14 -5.33 20.58 -9.47
CA LYS A 14 -4.43 20.73 -8.30
C LYS A 14 -2.97 20.76 -8.69
N LEU A 15 -2.62 20.09 -9.78
CA LEU A 15 -1.28 20.12 -10.33
C LEU A 15 -0.97 21.52 -10.85
N VAL A 16 -1.89 22.14 -11.59
CA VAL A 16 -1.75 23.54 -12.05
C VAL A 16 -1.66 24.52 -10.88
N GLU A 17 -2.48 24.33 -9.84
CA GLU A 17 -2.41 25.12 -8.61
C GLU A 17 -1.06 24.97 -7.93
N ALA A 18 -0.56 23.74 -7.79
CA ALA A 18 0.74 23.45 -7.20
C ALA A 18 1.89 24.08 -8.01
N GLN A 19 1.83 24.06 -9.35
CA GLN A 19 2.81 24.71 -10.21
C GLN A 19 2.80 26.24 -10.06
N SER A 20 1.60 26.83 -9.98
CA SER A 20 1.44 28.27 -9.74
C SER A 20 2.02 28.68 -8.38
N PHE A 21 1.77 27.87 -7.35
CA PHE A 21 2.36 28.05 -6.03
C PHE A 21 3.88 27.89 -6.05
N ALA A 22 4.42 26.87 -6.74
CA ALA A 22 5.86 26.66 -6.89
C ALA A 22 6.55 27.89 -7.48
N SER A 23 5.99 28.41 -8.58
CA SER A 23 6.49 29.61 -9.27
C SER A 23 6.50 30.83 -8.34
N SER A 24 5.42 31.05 -7.59
CA SER A 24 5.31 32.17 -6.64
C SER A 24 6.33 32.12 -5.49
N LYS A 25 6.80 30.93 -5.12
CA LYS A 25 7.72 30.70 -4.00
C LYS A 25 9.16 30.42 -4.44
N GLY A 26 9.42 30.39 -5.75
CA GLY A 26 10.74 30.02 -6.30
C GLY A 26 11.12 28.56 -6.05
N TYR A 27 10.13 27.66 -5.94
CA TYR A 27 10.38 26.22 -5.84
C TYR A 27 10.45 25.58 -7.24
N PRO A 28 11.12 24.41 -7.37
CA PRO A 28 11.04 23.61 -8.58
C PRO A 28 9.59 23.30 -8.94
N ILE A 29 9.24 23.49 -10.21
CA ILE A 29 7.87 23.30 -10.71
C ILE A 29 7.63 21.79 -10.88
N PRO A 30 6.73 21.18 -10.08
CA PRO A 30 6.51 19.74 -10.17
C PRO A 30 5.66 19.38 -11.41
N LYS A 31 5.90 18.19 -11.98
CA LYS A 31 5.17 17.68 -13.15
C LYS A 31 4.30 16.47 -12.86
N ASN A 32 4.69 15.66 -11.87
CA ASN A 32 4.12 14.36 -11.55
C ASN A 32 3.66 14.25 -10.09
N VAL A 33 4.04 15.20 -9.22
CA VAL A 33 3.70 15.20 -7.78
C VAL A 33 3.08 16.52 -7.30
N LEU A 34 2.42 16.49 -6.14
CA LEU A 34 2.02 17.71 -5.43
C LEU A 34 3.12 18.19 -4.49
N ILE A 35 3.07 19.47 -4.10
CA ILE A 35 4.02 20.04 -3.14
C ILE A 35 3.71 19.51 -1.74
N PRO A 36 4.69 18.95 -1.01
CA PRO A 36 4.46 18.34 0.28
C PRO A 36 4.19 19.38 1.38
N LYS A 37 3.16 19.13 2.19
CA LYS A 37 2.89 19.82 3.45
C LYS A 37 3.75 19.21 4.55
N THR A 38 4.82 19.91 4.91
CA THR A 38 5.88 19.36 5.78
C THR A 38 5.55 19.33 7.27
N LYS A 39 4.59 20.14 7.75
CA LYS A 39 4.28 20.25 9.19
C LYS A 39 4.00 18.88 9.84
N GLY A 40 3.18 18.06 9.20
CA GLY A 40 2.79 16.75 9.75
C GLY A 40 3.96 15.78 9.89
N ILE A 41 4.86 15.72 8.89
CA ILE A 41 6.04 14.86 8.95
C ILE A 41 7.07 15.38 9.94
N VAL A 42 7.26 16.70 10.05
CA VAL A 42 8.16 17.31 11.03
C VAL A 42 7.74 16.91 12.45
N THR A 43 6.48 17.14 12.80
CA THR A 43 5.94 16.78 14.12
C THR A 43 6.02 15.27 14.38
N ALA A 44 5.71 14.44 13.38
CA ALA A 44 5.79 13.00 13.52
C ALA A 44 7.24 12.53 13.76
N VAL A 45 8.21 13.05 13.00
CA VAL A 45 9.61 12.65 13.17
C VAL A 45 10.13 13.08 14.54
N GLN A 46 9.84 14.30 14.99
CA GLN A 46 10.30 14.77 16.30
C GLN A 46 9.76 13.93 17.45
N SER A 47 8.45 13.66 17.46
CA SER A 47 7.82 12.94 18.57
C SER A 47 8.11 11.45 18.58
N LEU A 48 8.37 10.86 17.41
CA LEU A 48 8.47 9.40 17.26
C LEU A 48 9.92 8.90 17.11
N ARG A 49 10.91 9.79 16.97
CA ARG A 49 12.31 9.41 16.71
C ARG A 49 12.91 8.47 17.75
N SER A 50 12.46 8.54 19.00
CA SER A 50 12.96 7.69 20.08
C SER A 50 12.55 6.21 19.97
N PHE A 51 11.49 5.88 19.23
CA PHE A 51 10.96 4.52 19.14
C PHE A 51 10.63 4.04 17.73
N VAL A 52 10.63 4.92 16.72
CA VAL A 52 10.46 4.56 15.31
C VAL A 52 11.82 4.54 14.63
N PRO A 53 12.38 3.36 14.31
CA PRO A 53 13.74 3.24 13.81
C PRO A 53 13.88 3.63 12.33
N ALA A 54 12.80 3.64 11.56
CA ALA A 54 12.86 3.90 10.12
C ALA A 54 11.59 4.52 9.55
N ILE A 55 11.79 5.25 8.46
CA ILE A 55 10.75 5.84 7.61
C ILE A 55 10.78 5.12 6.27
N TYR A 56 9.62 4.63 5.85
CA TYR A 56 9.46 4.01 4.54
C TYR A 56 8.86 5.03 3.57
N ASP A 57 9.63 5.33 2.54
CA ASP A 57 9.19 6.15 1.43
C ASP A 57 8.59 5.25 0.35
N VAL A 58 7.31 5.43 0.09
CA VAL A 58 6.55 4.63 -0.87
C VAL A 58 6.15 5.52 -2.04
N THR A 59 6.51 5.09 -3.25
CA THR A 59 6.09 5.72 -4.50
C THR A 59 5.35 4.69 -5.33
N ILE A 60 4.15 5.05 -5.77
CA ILE A 60 3.28 4.18 -6.54
C ILE A 60 3.16 4.78 -7.93
N ALA A 61 3.55 4.03 -8.96
CA ALA A 61 3.34 4.42 -10.34
C ALA A 61 2.45 3.42 -11.08
N ILE A 62 1.61 3.98 -11.95
CA ILE A 62 0.69 3.23 -12.79
C ILE A 62 1.16 3.47 -14.23
N PRO A 63 1.55 2.41 -14.97
CA PRO A 63 1.92 2.52 -16.37
C PRO A 63 0.81 3.18 -17.20
N LYS A 64 1.16 4.18 -18.04
CA LYS A 64 0.21 4.95 -18.85
C LYS A 64 -0.63 4.11 -19.81
N HIS A 65 -0.09 3.00 -20.31
CA HIS A 65 -0.73 2.13 -21.30
C HIS A 65 -1.73 1.13 -20.68
N GLN A 66 -2.17 1.33 -19.44
CA GLN A 66 -3.14 0.43 -18.84
C GLN A 66 -4.57 0.77 -19.23
N PRO A 67 -5.39 -0.24 -19.57
CA PRO A 67 -6.77 -0.03 -19.97
C PRO A 67 -7.65 0.48 -18.82
N PHE A 68 -7.25 0.22 -17.56
CA PHE A 68 -8.05 0.57 -16.39
C PHE A 68 -7.19 1.17 -15.28
N PHE A 69 -7.63 2.32 -14.76
CA PHE A 69 -7.09 2.88 -13.53
C PHE A 69 -7.55 2.04 -12.32
N PRO A 70 -6.70 1.81 -11.30
CA PRO A 70 -7.09 1.09 -10.10
C PRO A 70 -8.13 1.88 -9.31
N THR A 71 -9.40 1.57 -9.55
CA THR A 71 -10.56 2.09 -8.79
C THR A 71 -11.25 0.96 -8.05
N LEU A 72 -12.12 1.30 -7.09
CA LEU A 72 -12.94 0.30 -6.39
C LEU A 72 -13.82 -0.49 -7.38
N LEU A 73 -14.32 0.16 -8.43
CA LEU A 73 -15.10 -0.50 -9.47
C LEU A 73 -14.25 -1.47 -10.28
N THR A 74 -13.03 -1.07 -10.65
CA THR A 74 -12.07 -1.94 -11.33
C THR A 74 -11.75 -3.18 -10.49
N PHE A 75 -11.60 -2.98 -9.17
CA PHE A 75 -11.40 -4.06 -8.20
C PHE A 75 -12.60 -5.00 -8.10
N LEU A 76 -13.82 -4.46 -8.00
CA LEU A 76 -15.05 -5.25 -7.95
C LEU A 76 -15.29 -6.04 -9.23
N LYS A 77 -14.93 -5.46 -10.39
CA LYS A 77 -14.98 -6.12 -11.70
C LYS A 77 -13.84 -7.12 -11.94
N MET A 78 -12.96 -7.34 -10.94
CA MET A 78 -11.79 -8.22 -11.04
C MET A 78 -10.90 -7.93 -12.25
N GLN A 79 -10.84 -6.67 -12.68
CA GLN A 79 -10.02 -6.29 -13.83
C GLN A 79 -8.54 -6.23 -13.43
N PRO A 80 -7.63 -6.80 -14.24
CA PRO A 80 -6.21 -6.77 -13.93
C PRO A 80 -5.66 -5.35 -14.09
N CYS A 81 -5.06 -4.83 -13.02
CA CYS A 81 -4.28 -3.58 -13.02
C CYS A 81 -2.87 -3.90 -12.53
N LYS A 82 -1.86 -3.47 -13.27
CA LYS A 82 -0.46 -3.59 -12.83
C LYS A 82 -0.05 -2.29 -12.14
N VAL A 83 0.40 -2.39 -10.90
CA VAL A 83 0.88 -1.24 -10.14
C VAL A 83 2.32 -1.52 -9.80
N VAL A 84 3.20 -0.56 -10.09
CA VAL A 84 4.62 -0.67 -9.73
C VAL A 84 4.83 0.17 -8.50
N VAL A 85 5.32 -0.44 -7.43
CA VAL A 85 5.55 0.21 -6.15
C VAL A 85 7.04 0.19 -5.85
N ARG A 86 7.61 1.38 -5.64
CA ARG A 86 8.97 1.54 -5.14
C ARG A 86 8.90 1.85 -3.64
N ILE A 87 9.65 1.09 -2.85
CA ILE A 87 9.74 1.28 -1.40
C ILE A 87 11.20 1.50 -1.04
N LYS A 88 11.52 2.64 -0.42
CA LYS A 88 12.85 2.94 0.07
C LYS A 88 12.82 3.18 1.57
N ARG A 89 13.70 2.49 2.30
CA ARG A 89 13.84 2.64 3.76
C ARG A 89 14.89 3.71 4.07
N TYR A 90 14.57 4.60 5.00
CA TYR A 90 15.48 5.57 5.58
C TYR A 90 15.55 5.35 7.08
N SER A 91 16.75 5.36 7.66
CA SER A 91 16.88 5.32 9.12
C SER A 91 16.43 6.67 9.68
N THR A 92 15.70 6.66 10.79
CA THR A 92 15.30 7.92 11.44
C THR A 92 16.52 8.69 11.97
N ASN A 93 17.62 7.99 12.24
CA ASN A 93 18.89 8.58 12.67
C ASN A 93 19.60 9.36 11.55
N ASP A 94 19.30 9.05 10.28
CA ASP A 94 19.91 9.74 9.13
C ASP A 94 19.19 11.08 8.83
N LEU A 95 18.06 11.34 9.49
CA LEU A 95 17.30 12.56 9.28
C LEU A 95 17.86 13.72 10.11
N PRO A 96 17.87 14.95 9.56
CA PRO A 96 18.26 16.15 10.30
C PRO A 96 17.49 16.29 11.61
N GLU A 97 18.12 16.84 12.65
CA GLU A 97 17.46 17.06 13.95
C GLU A 97 16.54 18.29 13.95
N SER A 98 16.86 19.30 13.12
CA SER A 98 16.09 20.53 13.05
C SER A 98 14.79 20.38 12.25
N ASP A 99 13.75 21.09 12.67
CA ASP A 99 12.44 21.16 12.02
C ASP A 99 12.55 21.57 10.56
N GLN A 100 13.37 22.59 10.30
CA GLN A 100 13.65 23.09 8.96
C GLN A 100 14.40 22.05 8.13
N GLY A 101 15.34 21.33 8.74
CA GLY A 101 16.08 20.25 8.08
C GLY A 101 15.17 19.09 7.68
N ILE A 102 14.25 18.67 8.56
CA ILE A 102 13.27 17.61 8.25
C ILE A 102 12.31 18.07 7.14
N ALA A 103 11.85 19.32 7.21
CA ALA A 103 11.00 19.89 6.17
C ALA A 103 11.73 19.94 4.81
N GLN A 104 13.00 20.32 4.80
CA GLN A 104 13.80 20.36 3.57
C GLN A 104 14.08 18.95 3.05
N TRP A 105 14.38 17.99 3.93
CA TRP A 105 14.53 16.59 3.57
C TRP A 105 13.28 16.06 2.86
N CYS A 106 12.09 16.36 3.40
CA CYS A 106 10.82 15.96 2.80
C CYS A 106 10.61 16.60 1.42
N ARG A 107 10.88 17.90 1.26
CA ARG A 107 10.84 18.58 -0.04
C ARG A 107 11.80 17.95 -1.06
N ASN A 108 13.03 17.68 -0.66
CA ASN A 108 14.03 17.05 -1.51
C ASN A 108 13.62 15.65 -1.95
N ARG A 109 12.95 14.87 -1.08
CA ARG A 109 12.38 13.57 -1.48
C ARG A 109 11.31 13.74 -2.56
N PHE A 110 10.47 14.76 -2.46
CA PHE A 110 9.43 15.01 -3.46
C PHE A 110 9.99 15.46 -4.81
N ILE A 111 11.06 16.24 -4.82
CA ILE A 111 11.78 16.59 -6.05
C ILE A 111 12.35 15.32 -6.72
N ALA A 112 13.04 14.47 -5.96
CA ALA A 112 13.56 13.20 -6.48
C ALA A 112 12.45 12.25 -6.97
N LYS A 113 11.27 12.27 -6.33
CA LYS A 113 10.10 11.51 -6.80
C LYS A 113 9.55 12.04 -8.11
N ASP A 114 9.55 13.35 -8.32
CA ASP A 114 9.07 13.96 -9.56
C ASP A 114 9.90 13.49 -10.76
N GLU A 115 11.22 13.53 -10.61
CA GLU A 115 12.19 13.03 -11.61
C GLU A 115 12.04 11.52 -11.83
N LEU A 116 11.90 10.76 -10.74
CA LEU A 116 11.72 9.32 -10.80
C LEU A 116 10.42 8.92 -11.52
N LEU A 117 9.33 9.65 -11.32
CA LEU A 117 8.07 9.43 -12.02
C LEU A 117 8.14 9.85 -13.49
N GLU A 118 8.91 10.89 -13.80
CA GLU A 118 9.19 11.28 -15.19
C GLU A 118 9.95 10.18 -15.94
N ASN A 119 11.01 9.64 -15.32
CA ASN A 119 11.79 8.54 -15.87
C ASN A 119 10.93 7.28 -16.02
N PHE A 120 10.07 6.98 -15.04
CA PHE A 120 9.12 5.87 -15.11
C PHE A 120 8.11 6.07 -16.25
N ALA A 121 7.66 7.30 -16.50
CA ALA A 121 6.75 7.59 -17.59
C ALA A 121 7.38 7.35 -18.96
N ALA A 122 8.71 7.48 -19.09
CA ALA A 122 9.47 7.21 -20.31
C ALA A 122 9.84 5.71 -20.48
N THR A 123 10.31 5.07 -19.41
CA THR A 123 10.88 3.70 -19.47
C THR A 123 9.88 2.60 -19.09
N GLY A 124 8.87 2.92 -18.28
CA GLY A 124 7.91 1.96 -17.73
C GLY A 124 8.44 1.14 -16.55
N THR A 125 9.65 1.42 -16.07
CA THR A 125 10.30 0.74 -14.94
C THR A 125 10.95 1.75 -14.01
N PHE A 126 10.94 1.48 -12.70
CA PHE A 126 11.94 2.08 -11.83
C PHE A 126 13.25 1.32 -12.07
N ASP A 127 14.41 1.97 -12.01
CA ASP A 127 15.75 1.40 -12.27
C ASP A 127 15.96 0.00 -11.64
N GLU A 128 17.00 -0.74 -12.06
CA GLU A 128 17.32 -2.18 -11.83
C GLU A 128 17.24 -2.79 -10.41
N GLU A 129 16.56 -2.17 -9.45
CA GLU A 129 16.19 -2.77 -8.17
C GLU A 129 15.17 -3.92 -8.34
N GLU A 130 15.28 -4.93 -7.47
CA GLU A 130 14.50 -6.17 -7.49
C GLU A 130 12.98 -5.93 -7.65
N ILE A 131 12.46 -6.25 -8.83
CA ILE A 131 11.01 -6.28 -9.07
C ILE A 131 10.45 -7.53 -8.40
N THR A 132 9.86 -7.36 -7.21
CA THR A 132 9.05 -8.42 -6.60
C THR A 132 7.65 -8.41 -7.23
N GLU A 133 7.38 -9.38 -8.10
CA GLU A 133 6.05 -9.54 -8.68
C GLU A 133 5.06 -10.12 -7.66
N PHE A 134 4.25 -9.25 -7.09
CA PHE A 134 3.11 -9.65 -6.28
C PHE A 134 1.94 -10.06 -7.20
N ARG A 135 1.96 -11.31 -7.68
CA ARG A 135 0.81 -11.90 -8.37
C ARG A 135 -0.24 -12.33 -7.34
N ARG A 136 -1.46 -11.79 -7.47
CA ARG A 136 -2.60 -12.21 -6.65
C ARG A 136 -2.83 -13.71 -6.84
N SER A 137 -2.68 -14.48 -5.76
CA SER A 137 -2.81 -15.94 -5.80
C SER A 137 -4.30 -16.32 -5.89
N THR A 138 -4.71 -16.94 -6.99
CA THR A 138 -6.08 -17.47 -7.18
C THR A 138 -6.44 -18.48 -6.08
N LYS A 139 -5.44 -19.08 -5.42
CA LYS A 139 -5.63 -19.99 -4.29
C LYS A 139 -6.42 -19.33 -3.14
N SER A 140 -6.18 -18.05 -2.86
CA SER A 140 -6.91 -17.32 -1.81
C SER A 140 -8.39 -17.17 -2.15
N LEU A 141 -8.73 -16.89 -3.41
CA LEU A 141 -10.12 -16.74 -3.85
C LEU A 141 -10.87 -18.07 -3.77
N ILE A 142 -10.24 -19.16 -4.21
CA ILE A 142 -10.81 -20.51 -4.13
C ILE A 142 -11.11 -20.88 -2.67
N VAL A 143 -10.16 -20.64 -1.77
CA VAL A 143 -10.32 -20.91 -0.34
C VAL A 143 -11.48 -20.09 0.25
N THR A 144 -11.58 -18.80 -0.07
CA THR A 144 -12.68 -17.95 0.39
C THR A 144 -14.04 -18.44 -0.11
N LEU A 145 -14.16 -18.87 -1.37
CA LEU A 145 -15.41 -19.39 -1.92
C LEU A 145 -15.82 -20.72 -1.26
N ILE A 146 -14.86 -21.62 -1.03
CA ILE A 146 -15.11 -22.89 -0.31
C ILE A 146 -15.64 -22.60 1.09
N PHE A 147 -14.99 -21.70 1.83
CA PHE A 147 -15.43 -21.34 3.18
C PHE A 147 -16.80 -20.65 3.19
N ALA A 148 -17.07 -19.74 2.25
CA ALA A 148 -18.39 -19.12 2.11
C ALA A 148 -19.48 -20.18 1.89
N GLY A 149 -19.20 -21.21 1.07
CA GLY A 149 -20.10 -22.35 0.89
C GLY A 149 -20.37 -23.11 2.19
N ILE A 150 -19.33 -23.41 2.97
CA ILE A 150 -19.47 -24.08 4.27
C ILE A 150 -20.33 -23.26 5.24
N PHE A 151 -20.14 -21.94 5.30
CA PHE A 151 -20.95 -21.07 6.15
C PHE A 151 -22.42 -21.02 5.72
N LEU A 152 -22.69 -20.97 4.41
CA LEU A 152 -24.07 -20.98 3.90
C LEU A 152 -24.77 -22.30 4.22
N VAL A 153 -24.10 -23.44 4.03
CA VAL A 153 -24.65 -24.77 4.35
C VAL A 153 -24.83 -24.93 5.86
N GLY A 154 -23.82 -24.56 6.66
CA GLY A 154 -23.89 -24.61 8.12
C GLY A 154 -24.99 -23.71 8.68
N GLY A 155 -25.13 -22.49 8.14
CA GLY A 155 -26.21 -21.57 8.49
C GLY A 155 -27.60 -22.12 8.13
N TRP A 156 -27.75 -22.75 6.96
CA TRP A 156 -29.01 -23.38 6.56
C TRP A 156 -29.39 -24.56 7.47
N ILE A 157 -28.42 -25.41 7.83
CA ILE A 157 -28.62 -26.52 8.78
C ILE A 157 -28.98 -25.97 10.17
N PHE A 158 -28.31 -24.90 10.61
CA PHE A 158 -28.59 -24.23 11.89
C PHE A 158 -30.02 -23.69 11.94
N LEU A 159 -30.47 -22.99 10.90
CA LEU A 159 -31.83 -22.47 10.81
C LEU A 159 -32.88 -23.59 10.88
N LYS A 160 -32.63 -24.75 10.25
CA LYS A 160 -33.51 -25.93 10.37
C LYS A 160 -33.51 -26.57 11.76
N ARG A 161 -32.40 -26.50 12.49
CA ARG A 161 -32.23 -27.08 13.83
C ARG A 161 -32.67 -26.13 14.95
N LEU A 162 -32.76 -24.83 14.67
CA LEU A 162 -33.21 -23.81 15.60
C LEU A 162 -34.69 -24.00 16.01
N SER A 163 -35.51 -24.55 15.10
CA SER A 163 -36.91 -24.88 15.38
C SER A 163 -37.09 -26.15 16.24
N SER A 164 -36.06 -26.98 16.40
CA SER A 164 -36.16 -28.29 17.05
C SER A 164 -35.64 -28.33 18.50
N GLY A 165 -35.47 -27.18 19.15
CA GLY A 165 -35.05 -27.09 20.56
C GLY A 165 -33.58 -27.44 20.87
N TRP A 166 -32.77 -27.78 19.86
CA TRP A 166 -31.33 -28.11 20.02
C TRP A 166 -30.42 -26.89 19.81
N GLN A 167 -30.63 -25.86 20.63
CA GLN A 167 -30.09 -24.51 20.38
C GLN A 167 -28.62 -24.34 20.84
N TYR A 168 -28.25 -24.96 21.97
CA TYR A 168 -26.92 -24.80 22.58
C TYR A 168 -25.78 -25.60 21.92
N PRO A 169 -25.92 -26.90 21.59
CA PRO A 169 -24.83 -27.65 20.97
C PRO A 169 -24.53 -27.16 19.54
N THR A 170 -25.56 -26.69 18.82
CA THR A 170 -25.41 -26.15 17.47
C THR A 170 -24.68 -24.81 17.49
N LEU A 171 -24.99 -23.92 18.43
CA LEU A 171 -24.28 -22.65 18.60
C LEU A 171 -22.79 -22.85 18.94
N ALA A 172 -22.46 -23.80 19.82
CA ALA A 172 -21.08 -24.12 20.18
C ALA A 172 -20.26 -24.60 18.97
N THR A 173 -20.85 -25.43 18.11
CA THR A 173 -20.19 -25.91 16.88
C THR A 173 -19.93 -24.78 15.86
N ILE A 174 -20.82 -23.78 15.78
CA ILE A 174 -20.63 -22.63 14.89
C ILE A 174 -19.50 -21.73 15.38
N ILE A 175 -19.44 -21.46 16.68
CA ILE A 175 -18.35 -20.64 17.25
C ILE A 175 -17.00 -21.33 17.05
N GLY A 176 -16.93 -22.64 17.31
CA GLY A 176 -15.71 -23.43 17.08
C GLY A 176 -15.28 -23.45 15.61
N SER A 177 -16.22 -23.57 14.67
CA SER A 177 -15.89 -23.54 13.24
C SER A 177 -15.42 -22.16 12.79
N VAL A 178 -16.03 -21.07 13.28
CA VAL A 178 -15.56 -19.69 13.03
C VAL A 178 -14.14 -19.49 13.54
N ALA A 179 -13.82 -19.95 14.75
CA ALA A 179 -12.46 -19.83 15.30
C ALA A 179 -11.41 -20.57 14.46
N ILE A 180 -11.72 -21.79 14.02
CA ILE A 180 -10.83 -22.57 13.12
C ILE A 180 -10.65 -21.85 11.78
N VAL A 181 -11.73 -21.31 11.21
CA VAL A 181 -11.66 -20.54 9.95
C VAL A 181 -10.78 -19.31 10.09
N VAL A 182 -10.96 -18.54 11.17
CA VAL A 182 -10.13 -17.37 11.44
C VAL A 182 -8.66 -17.79 11.55
N HIS A 183 -8.37 -18.91 12.21
CA HIS A 183 -7.00 -19.41 12.32
C HIS A 183 -6.40 -19.84 10.97
N ILE A 184 -7.17 -20.54 10.12
CA ILE A 184 -6.74 -20.92 8.77
C ILE A 184 -6.52 -19.66 7.92
N PHE A 185 -7.42 -18.69 8.00
CA PHE A 185 -7.31 -17.44 7.26
C PHE A 185 -6.08 -16.62 7.68
N ILE A 186 -5.76 -16.58 8.98
CA ILE A 186 -4.53 -15.94 9.48
C ILE A 186 -3.30 -16.65 8.90
N GLU A 187 -3.26 -17.99 8.90
CA GLU A 187 -2.13 -18.74 8.33
C GLU A 187 -2.00 -18.54 6.80
N PHE A 188 -3.11 -18.42 6.07
CA PHE A 188 -3.09 -18.18 4.63
C PHE A 188 -2.82 -16.73 4.23
N THR A 189 -3.14 -15.76 5.10
CA THR A 189 -2.81 -14.34 4.88
C THR A 189 -1.36 -14.02 5.22
N LYS A 190 -0.62 -14.93 5.89
CA LYS A 190 0.84 -14.84 5.96
C LYS A 190 1.36 -14.78 4.52
N MET A 191 1.97 -13.64 4.18
CA MET A 191 2.50 -13.42 2.84
C MET A 191 3.49 -14.55 2.53
N PRO A 192 3.44 -15.14 1.32
CA PRO A 192 4.48 -16.09 0.92
C PRO A 192 5.83 -15.38 1.07
N PRO A 193 6.88 -16.10 1.54
CA PRO A 193 8.20 -15.51 1.65
C PRO A 193 8.57 -14.88 0.30
N PRO A 194 9.14 -13.68 0.29
CA PRO A 194 9.48 -13.00 -0.95
C PRO A 194 10.34 -13.94 -1.79
N LYS A 195 9.95 -14.15 -3.05
CA LYS A 195 10.80 -14.85 -4.00
C LYS A 195 11.93 -13.89 -4.38
N ILE A 196 12.97 -13.86 -3.55
CA ILE A 196 14.23 -13.17 -3.85
C ILE A 196 14.75 -13.82 -5.12
N LYS A 197 14.77 -13.08 -6.23
CA LYS A 197 15.56 -13.51 -7.39
C LYS A 197 16.98 -13.11 -7.03
N ALA A 198 17.78 -14.08 -6.61
CA ALA A 198 19.19 -13.87 -6.33
C ALA A 198 19.90 -13.35 -7.59
N THR A 199 19.94 -12.02 -7.75
CA THR A 199 20.92 -11.37 -8.61
C THR A 199 22.19 -11.32 -7.78
N GLN A 200 23.18 -12.13 -8.19
CA GLN A 200 24.50 -12.11 -7.58
C GLN A 200 25.06 -10.68 -7.61
N ILE A 201 25.07 -10.01 -6.47
CA ILE A 201 25.91 -8.83 -6.27
C ILE A 201 27.31 -9.38 -6.02
N CYS A 202 28.09 -9.44 -7.10
CA CYS A 202 29.52 -9.61 -7.02
C CYS A 202 30.06 -8.36 -6.30
N THR A 203 30.63 -8.57 -5.12
CA THR A 203 31.52 -7.62 -4.45
C THR A 203 32.64 -7.21 -5.38
N GLN A 204 32.75 -5.90 -5.68
CA GLN A 204 34.01 -5.14 -5.72
C GLN A 204 33.72 -3.68 -5.38
#